data_AF-A0AAV9LE76-F1
#
_entry.id   AF-A0AAV9LE76-F1
#
_cell.length_a   1.000
_cell.length_b   1.000
_cell.length_c   1.000
_cell.angle_alpha   90.00
_cell.angle_beta   90.00
_cell.angle_gamma   90.00
#
_symmetry.space_group_name_H-M   'P 1'
#
loop_
_entity.id
_entity.type
_entity.pdbx_description
1 polymer ?
#
loop_
_entity_poly.entity_id
_entity_poly.type
_entity_poly.pdbx_seq_one_letter_code
_entity_poly.pdbx_strand_id
1 'polypeptide(L)'
;MTSLLIEQCQVAPPPRGGADELTLPLTYFDHMWFGFGYIRRILFYKLPISKLDFVQTIIPTLKRSLSLSLKHYTPLASNIACPLNSSGYPELRYVTGDSVSITFTETDMDFNHLIGNHPRNAKDFYPFIPQSAQPKDADS
;
A
#
# COMPACT_ATOMS: atom_id res chain seq x y z
N MET A 1 -4.21 -12.72 -19.66
CA MET A 1 -4.63 -12.33 -18.30
C MET A 1 -4.55 -10.82 -18.24
N THR A 2 -5.70 -10.15 -18.20
CA THR A 2 -5.77 -8.69 -18.37
C THR A 2 -6.47 -8.10 -17.16
N SER A 3 -5.71 -7.39 -16.32
CA SER A 3 -6.28 -6.51 -15.32
C SER A 3 -6.54 -5.14 -15.96
N LEU A 4 -7.78 -4.66 -15.92
CA LEU A 4 -8.14 -3.33 -16.36
C LEU A 4 -7.96 -2.34 -15.21
N LEU A 5 -7.15 -1.31 -15.40
CA LEU A 5 -7.01 -0.23 -14.42
C LEU A 5 -8.29 0.59 -14.36
N ILE A 6 -8.89 0.71 -13.17
CA ILE A 6 -10.03 1.59 -12.91
C ILE A 6 -9.51 2.95 -12.43
N GLU A 7 -8.71 2.94 -11.38
CA GLU A 7 -8.18 4.16 -10.75
C GLU A 7 -6.84 3.84 -10.07
N GLN A 8 -5.88 4.75 -10.18
CA GLN A 8 -4.71 4.77 -9.33
C GLN A 8 -4.66 6.13 -8.64
N CYS A 9 -4.49 6.16 -7.33
CA CYS A 9 -4.42 7.40 -6.57
C CYS A 9 -3.51 7.31 -5.37
N GLN A 10 -3.25 8.47 -4.77
CA GLN A 10 -2.49 8.62 -3.53
C GLN A 10 -3.45 8.99 -2.41
N VAL A 11 -3.32 8.31 -1.26
CA VAL A 11 -4.14 8.57 -0.07
C VAL A 11 -3.24 9.02 1.06
N ALA A 12 -3.38 10.29 1.44
CA ALA A 12 -2.66 10.88 2.57
C ALA A 12 -3.48 10.78 3.87
N PRO A 13 -2.83 10.82 5.05
CA PRO A 13 -3.50 11.12 6.31
C PRO A 13 -4.27 12.46 6.24
N PRO A 14 -5.37 12.62 6.99
CA PRO A 14 -6.07 13.90 7.08
C PRO A 14 -5.16 14.96 7.74
N PRO A 15 -5.21 16.22 7.26
CA PRO A 15 -4.43 17.30 7.85
C PRO A 15 -4.88 17.52 9.31
N ARG A 16 -3.92 17.54 10.25
CA ARG A 16 -4.23 17.75 11.67
C ARG A 16 -4.12 19.22 12.11
N GLY A 17 -3.67 20.09 11.22
CA GLY A 17 -3.41 21.51 11.48
C GLY A 17 -2.00 21.71 12.01
N GLY A 18 -1.13 22.33 11.20
CA GLY A 18 0.31 22.47 11.44
C GLY A 18 1.17 21.67 10.44
N ALA A 19 2.48 21.88 10.47
CA ALA A 19 3.43 21.02 9.75
C ALA A 19 3.62 19.74 10.58
N ASP A 20 2.88 18.69 10.21
CA ASP A 20 3.05 17.37 10.83
C ASP A 20 4.27 16.70 10.19
N GLU A 21 5.36 16.64 10.94
CA GLU A 21 6.51 15.77 10.65
C GLU A 21 6.57 14.66 11.70
N LEU A 22 6.78 13.43 11.25
CA LEU A 22 7.05 12.29 12.11
C LEU A 22 8.35 11.64 11.65
N THR A 23 9.32 11.57 12.56
CA THR A 23 10.55 10.83 12.36
C THR A 23 10.64 9.73 13.41
N LEU A 24 10.83 8.49 12.95
CA LEU A 24 10.98 7.32 13.79
C LEU A 24 12.30 6.63 13.45
N PRO A 25 13.28 6.61 14.38
CA PRO A 25 14.51 5.87 14.17
C PRO A 25 14.21 4.37 14.15
N LEU A 26 14.80 3.66 13.19
CA LEU A 26 14.63 2.21 13.13
C LEU A 26 15.43 1.54 14.24
N THR A 27 14.78 0.60 14.92
CA THR A 27 15.40 -0.20 15.98
C THR A 27 16.11 -1.41 15.39
N TYR A 28 16.91 -2.10 16.22
CA TYR A 28 17.53 -3.37 15.80
C TYR A 28 16.52 -4.40 15.26
N PHE A 29 15.30 -4.43 15.81
CA PHE A 29 14.25 -5.33 15.33
C PHE A 29 13.80 -5.01 13.90
N ASP A 30 13.81 -3.73 13.52
CA ASP A 30 13.44 -3.27 12.19
C ASP A 30 14.53 -3.62 11.16
N HIS A 31 15.80 -3.53 11.56
CA HIS A 31 16.94 -3.78 10.68
C HIS A 31 16.97 -5.20 10.12
N MET A 32 16.54 -6.17 10.93
CA MET A 32 16.46 -7.56 10.48
C MET A 32 15.54 -7.72 9.27
N TRP A 33 14.55 -6.84 9.08
CA TRP A 33 13.58 -6.93 7.99
C TRP A 33 14.11 -6.43 6.64
N PHE A 34 15.20 -5.65 6.59
CA PHE A 34 15.74 -5.14 5.32
C PHE A 34 16.27 -6.23 4.38
N GLY A 35 16.72 -7.35 4.92
CA GLY A 35 17.14 -8.50 4.11
C GLY A 35 15.96 -9.30 3.52
N PHE A 36 14.73 -9.03 3.98
CA PHE A 36 13.54 -9.71 3.49
C PHE A 36 12.86 -8.89 2.39
N GLY A 37 12.37 -9.58 1.37
CA GLY A 37 11.54 -8.93 0.35
C GLY A 37 10.23 -8.40 0.94
N TYR A 38 9.54 -7.54 0.20
CA TYR A 38 8.24 -6.99 0.60
C TYR A 38 7.25 -8.11 0.99
N ILE A 39 6.66 -7.98 2.18
CA ILE A 39 5.58 -8.86 2.62
C ILE A 39 4.35 -8.57 1.76
N ARG A 40 3.84 -9.59 1.08
CA ARG A 40 2.68 -9.51 0.20
C ARG A 40 1.54 -10.33 0.80
N ARG A 41 0.38 -9.71 0.97
CA ARG A 41 -0.83 -10.35 1.53
C ARG A 41 -2.03 -10.06 0.63
N ILE A 42 -2.86 -11.07 0.44
CA ILE A 42 -4.08 -11.00 -0.36
C ILE A 42 -5.25 -11.41 0.53
N LEU A 43 -6.33 -10.62 0.50
CA LEU A 43 -7.57 -10.91 1.21
C LEU A 43 -8.71 -10.97 0.19
N PHE A 44 -9.44 -12.09 0.17
CA PHE A 44 -10.58 -12.29 -0.73
C PHE A 44 -11.89 -12.10 0.01
N TYR A 45 -12.80 -11.32 -0.58
CA TYR A 45 -14.15 -11.10 -0.06
C TYR A 45 -15.16 -11.48 -1.16
N LYS A 46 -16.00 -12.48 -0.88
CA LYS A 46 -17.07 -12.89 -1.79
C LYS A 46 -18.28 -11.97 -1.60
N LEU A 47 -18.51 -11.07 -2.55
CA LEU A 47 -19.59 -10.09 -2.50
C LEU A 47 -20.35 -10.08 -3.83
N PRO A 48 -21.70 -10.00 -3.83
CA PRO A 48 -22.48 -9.79 -5.04
C PRO A 48 -22.45 -8.30 -5.40
N ILE A 49 -21.37 -7.84 -6.04
CA ILE A 49 -21.15 -6.42 -6.34
C ILE A 49 -21.01 -6.16 -7.84
N SER A 50 -21.64 -5.09 -8.33
CA SER A 50 -21.45 -4.63 -9.71
C SER A 50 -20.24 -3.69 -9.82
N LYS A 51 -19.69 -3.55 -11.04
CA LYS A 51 -18.63 -2.57 -11.32
C LYS A 51 -19.06 -1.15 -10.96
N LEU A 52 -20.30 -0.78 -11.24
CA LEU A 52 -20.83 0.55 -10.96
C LEU A 52 -20.86 0.83 -9.45
N ASP A 53 -21.38 -0.11 -8.66
CA ASP A 53 -21.45 0.02 -7.20
C ASP A 53 -20.05 0.04 -6.57
N PHE A 54 -19.13 -0.76 -7.11
CA PHE A 54 -17.73 -0.77 -6.68
C PHE A 54 -17.09 0.62 -6.84
N VAL A 55 -17.26 1.24 -8.02
CA VAL A 55 -16.70 2.57 -8.31
C VAL A 55 -17.38 3.66 -7.48
N GLN A 56 -18.70 3.64 -7.36
CA GLN A 56 -19.45 4.71 -6.70
C GLN A 56 -19.42 4.62 -5.17
N THR A 57 -19.26 3.43 -4.61
CA THR A 57 -19.40 3.21 -3.16
C THR A 57 -18.12 2.69 -2.53
N ILE A 58 -17.53 1.61 -3.05
CA ILE A 58 -16.40 0.95 -2.39
C ILE A 58 -15.13 1.78 -2.49
N ILE A 59 -14.77 2.26 -3.69
CA ILE A 59 -13.58 3.09 -3.89
C ILE A 59 -13.56 4.32 -2.95
N PRO A 60 -14.57 5.21 -2.94
CA PRO A 60 -14.54 6.39 -2.09
C PRO A 60 -14.56 6.03 -0.59
N THR A 61 -15.30 5.00 -0.19
CA THR A 61 -15.35 4.53 1.20
C THR A 61 -14.00 3.99 1.67
N LEU A 62 -13.32 3.20 0.84
CA LEU A 62 -11.98 2.68 1.12
C LEU A 62 -10.95 3.81 1.21
N LYS A 63 -10.94 4.75 0.26
CA LYS A 63 -10.02 5.90 0.30
C LYS A 63 -10.20 6.72 1.58
N ARG A 64 -11.46 7.01 1.96
CA ARG A 64 -11.78 7.77 3.17
C ARG A 64 -11.38 7.03 4.44
N SER A 65 -11.75 5.77 4.57
CA SER A 65 -11.43 4.96 5.75
C SER A 65 -9.92 4.72 5.88
N LEU A 66 -9.20 4.54 4.77
CA LEU A 66 -7.75 4.46 4.75
C LEU A 66 -7.11 5.77 5.20
N SER A 67 -7.52 6.91 4.66
CA SER A 67 -7.03 8.23 5.10
C SER A 67 -7.20 8.41 6.61
N LEU A 68 -8.40 8.14 7.13
CA LEU A 68 -8.68 8.20 8.57
C LEU A 68 -7.82 7.22 9.39
N SER A 69 -7.57 6.02 8.88
CA SER A 69 -6.70 5.03 9.54
C SER A 69 -5.24 5.49 9.54
N LEU A 70 -4.75 6.08 8.46
CA LEU A 70 -3.39 6.63 8.35
C LEU A 70 -3.17 7.81 9.31
N LYS A 71 -4.23 8.46 9.80
CA LYS A 71 -4.11 9.33 10.97
C LYS A 71 -3.50 8.55 12.13
N HIS A 72 -4.02 7.40 12.49
CA HIS A 72 -3.53 6.65 13.66
C HIS A 72 -2.25 5.84 13.38
N TYR A 73 -2.03 5.48 12.12
CA TYR A 73 -0.90 4.68 11.65
C TYR A 73 -0.03 5.45 10.64
N THR A 74 0.34 6.69 10.98
CA THR A 74 1.16 7.56 10.13
C THR A 74 2.46 6.94 9.62
N PRO A 75 3.16 6.04 10.37
CA PRO A 75 4.32 5.33 9.86
C PRO A 75 4.09 4.56 8.55
N LEU A 76 2.85 4.14 8.27
CA LEU A 76 2.51 3.42 7.02
C LEU A 76 2.52 4.32 5.78
N ALA A 77 2.40 5.64 5.97
CA ALA A 77 2.55 6.63 4.89
C ALA A 77 3.96 7.22 4.84
N SER A 78 4.86 6.82 5.74
CA SER A 78 6.24 7.33 5.80
C SER A 78 7.13 6.67 4.75
N ASN A 79 8.19 7.38 4.35
CA ASN A 79 9.26 6.83 3.54
C ASN A 79 10.44 6.42 4.40
N ILE A 80 11.23 5.45 3.96
CA ILE A 80 12.49 5.08 4.61
C ILE A 80 13.57 6.04 4.10
N ALA A 81 14.09 6.88 4.98
CA ALA A 81 15.21 7.78 4.71
C ALA A 81 16.51 7.08 5.11
N CYS A 82 17.38 6.82 4.13
CA CYS A 82 18.71 6.27 4.35
C CYS A 82 19.75 7.39 4.28
N PRO A 83 20.55 7.64 5.34
CA PRO A 83 21.63 8.61 5.27
C PRO A 83 22.70 8.18 4.25
N LEU A 84 23.13 9.13 3.41
CA LEU A 84 24.14 8.91 2.37
C LEU A 84 25.55 8.67 2.95
N ASN A 85 25.79 9.15 4.18
CA ASN A 85 27.02 8.89 4.91
C ASN A 85 26.86 7.63 5.78
N SER A 86 27.92 6.83 5.84
CA SER A 86 27.99 5.58 6.62
C SER A 86 27.97 5.78 8.16
N SER A 87 27.54 6.95 8.62
CA SER A 87 27.47 7.33 10.04
C SER A 87 26.06 7.34 10.61
N GLY A 88 25.02 7.27 9.78
CA GLY A 88 23.62 7.31 10.23
C GLY A 88 22.89 5.96 10.09
N TYR A 89 21.83 5.79 10.86
CA TYR A 89 20.91 4.67 10.72
C TYR A 89 19.71 5.07 9.86
N PRO A 90 19.10 4.16 9.09
CA PRO A 90 17.88 4.47 8.37
C PRO A 90 16.73 4.81 9.33
N GLU A 91 15.85 5.71 8.90
CA GLU A 91 14.72 6.19 9.70
C GLU A 91 13.44 6.16 8.87
N LEU A 92 12.29 5.98 9.51
CA LEU A 92 10.99 6.26 8.88
C LEU A 92 10.69 7.74 9.04
N ARG A 93 10.49 8.43 7.91
CA ARG A 93 10.17 9.85 7.88
C ARG A 93 8.87 10.09 7.14
N TYR A 94 7.95 10.77 7.79
CA TYR A 94 6.74 11.33 7.23
C TYR A 94 6.88 12.84 7.19
N VAL A 95 6.61 13.43 6.04
CA VAL A 95 6.38 14.86 5.88
C VAL A 95 4.98 15.11 5.33
N THR A 96 4.46 16.32 5.56
CA THR A 96 3.14 16.69 5.06
C THR A 96 3.09 16.52 3.53
N GLY A 97 2.13 15.74 3.05
CA GLY A 97 1.98 15.37 1.63
C GLY A 97 2.38 13.93 1.32
N ASP A 98 3.13 13.28 2.21
CA ASP A 98 3.38 11.85 2.11
C ASP A 98 2.07 11.04 2.18
N SER A 99 2.03 9.97 1.39
CA SER A 99 0.81 9.26 1.05
C SER A 99 1.10 7.81 0.65
N VAL A 100 0.04 6.99 0.70
CA VAL A 100 0.08 5.60 0.25
C VAL A 100 -0.54 5.50 -1.13
N SER A 101 0.15 4.80 -2.04
CA SER A 101 -0.38 4.50 -3.37
C SER A 101 -1.40 3.37 -3.28
N ILE A 102 -2.58 3.60 -3.85
CA ILE A 102 -3.63 2.59 -3.98
C ILE A 102 -4.04 2.46 -5.45
N THR A 103 -4.25 1.22 -5.88
CA THR A 103 -4.64 0.89 -7.25
C THR A 103 -5.88 0.02 -7.21
N PHE A 104 -6.91 0.44 -7.95
CA PHE A 104 -8.14 -0.28 -8.16
C PHE A 104 -8.14 -0.85 -9.57
N THR A 105 -8.31 -2.17 -9.68
CA THR A 105 -8.33 -2.87 -10.95
C THR A 105 -9.52 -3.83 -11.02
N GLU A 106 -9.93 -4.15 -12.23
CA GLU A 106 -10.91 -5.17 -12.56
C GLU A 106 -10.21 -6.33 -13.29
N THR A 107 -10.63 -7.57 -13.03
CA THR A 107 -10.11 -8.74 -13.73
C THR A 107 -11.23 -9.73 -14.03
N ASP A 108 -11.06 -10.48 -15.11
CA ASP A 108 -11.94 -11.54 -15.58
C ASP A 108 -11.59 -12.92 -15.00
N MET A 109 -10.68 -12.99 -14.03
CA MET A 109 -10.32 -14.24 -13.37
C MET A 109 -11.50 -14.91 -12.67
N ASP A 110 -11.50 -16.25 -12.68
CA ASP A 110 -12.44 -17.04 -11.90
C ASP A 110 -12.16 -16.91 -10.39
N PHE A 111 -12.97 -16.08 -9.73
CA PHE A 111 -12.90 -15.89 -8.28
C PHE A 111 -13.08 -17.20 -7.50
N ASN A 112 -13.96 -18.11 -7.95
CA ASN A 112 -14.20 -19.36 -7.22
C ASN A 112 -12.99 -20.30 -7.31
N HIS A 113 -12.27 -20.29 -8.45
CA HIS A 113 -10.98 -20.95 -8.57
C HIS A 113 -9.98 -20.36 -7.57
N LEU A 114 -9.89 -19.03 -7.46
CA LEU A 114 -8.95 -18.35 -6.56
C LEU A 114 -9.18 -18.62 -5.08
N ILE A 115 -10.42 -18.84 -4.65
CA ILE A 115 -10.76 -19.11 -3.23
C ILE A 115 -11.03 -20.59 -2.92
N GLY A 116 -11.04 -21.46 -3.92
CA GLY A 116 -11.40 -22.88 -3.78
C GLY A 116 -10.48 -23.66 -2.82
N ASN A 117 -10.96 -24.77 -2.29
CA ASN A 117 -10.13 -25.68 -1.49
C ASN A 117 -9.46 -26.73 -2.38
N HIS A 118 -8.53 -26.30 -3.23
CA HIS A 118 -7.76 -27.17 -4.12
C HIS A 118 -6.35 -26.62 -4.35
N PRO A 119 -5.41 -27.44 -4.85
CA PRO A 119 -4.10 -26.97 -5.29
C PRO A 119 -4.23 -25.91 -6.40
N ARG A 120 -3.36 -24.90 -6.37
CA ARG A 120 -3.33 -23.76 -7.31
C ARG A 120 -1.90 -23.39 -7.66
N ASN A 121 -1.71 -22.71 -8.79
CA ASN A 121 -0.41 -22.17 -9.14
C ASN A 121 -0.19 -20.85 -8.39
N ALA A 122 0.97 -20.69 -7.74
CA ALA A 122 1.32 -19.43 -7.08
C ALA A 122 1.31 -18.23 -8.05
N LYS A 123 1.59 -18.48 -9.34
CA LYS A 123 1.58 -17.46 -10.40
C LYS A 123 0.20 -16.86 -10.63
N ASP A 124 -0.88 -17.57 -10.30
CA ASP A 124 -2.25 -17.09 -10.47
C ASP A 124 -2.53 -15.87 -9.57
N PHE A 125 -1.72 -15.68 -8.52
CA PHE A 125 -1.87 -14.59 -7.56
C PHE A 125 -1.01 -13.37 -7.88
N TYR A 126 0.00 -13.50 -8.74
CA TYR A 126 0.94 -12.41 -9.04
C TYR A 126 0.29 -11.13 -9.59
N PRO A 127 -0.80 -11.19 -10.37
CA PRO A 127 -1.47 -9.98 -10.84
C PRO A 127 -2.14 -9.14 -9.75
N PHE A 128 -2.45 -9.72 -8.59
CA PHE A 128 -3.06 -9.01 -7.46
C PHE A 128 -2.04 -8.30 -6.58
N ILE A 129 -0.76 -8.50 -6.86
CA ILE A 129 0.32 -8.00 -6.06
C ILE A 129 0.67 -6.60 -6.59
N PRO A 130 0.61 -5.55 -5.75
CA PRO A 130 1.04 -4.23 -6.16
C PRO A 130 2.51 -4.28 -6.62
N GLN A 131 2.76 -3.68 -7.79
CA GLN A 131 4.12 -3.40 -8.20
C GLN A 131 4.67 -2.32 -7.27
N SER A 132 5.84 -2.56 -6.68
CA SER A 132 6.47 -1.60 -5.77
C SER A 132 6.76 -0.31 -6.53
N ALA A 133 6.40 0.83 -5.95
CA ALA A 133 6.88 2.11 -6.44
C ALA A 133 8.42 2.09 -6.43
N GLN A 134 9.04 2.65 -7.49
CA GLN A 134 10.47 2.90 -7.48
C GLN A 134 10.81 3.82 -6.30
N PRO A 135 11.98 3.65 -5.64
CA PRO A 135 12.43 4.60 -4.64
C PRO A 135 12.41 6.01 -5.23
N LYS A 136 11.87 6.98 -4.49
CA LYS A 136 12.06 8.39 -4.85
C LYS A 136 13.54 8.72 -4.57
N ASP A 137 14.23 9.24 -5.57
CA ASP A 137 15.60 9.75 -5.37
C ASP A 137 15.58 10.85 -4.29
N ALA A 138 16.61 10.89 -3.45
CA ALA A 138 16.68 11.75 -2.26
C ALA A 138 16.81 13.26 -2.54
N ASP A 139 16.70 13.69 -3.80
CA ASP A 139 16.96 15.06 -4.28
C ASP A 139 15.75 15.67 -5.02
N SER A 140 14.54 15.54 -4.48
CA SER A 140 13.36 16.29 -4.97
C SER A 140 12.68 17.09 -3.87
#